data_AF-A0AB73HX99-F1
#
_entry.id   AF-A0AB73HX99-F1
#
_cell.length_a   1.000
_cell.length_b   1.000
_cell.length_c   1.000
_cell.angle_alpha   90.00
_cell.angle_beta   90.00
_cell.angle_gamma   90.00
#
_symmetry.space_group_name_H-M   'P 1'
#
loop_
_entity.id
_entity.type
_entity.pdbx_description
1 polymer ?
#
loop_
_entity_poly.entity_id
_entity_poly.type
_entity_poly.pdbx_seq_one_letter_code
_entity_poly.pdbx_strand_id
1 'polypeptide(L)'
;MSPDYQADYWVRRARLFGWGLILVMALAVVLALGWKIAEVSELRAMDATRAHLAASLSGLAAEQMAKDRVLDEAWKRKNPFVLLRWQQDNYCGELAARGEPRTGCWYWLPQQAWVLYRTRFADGWKGRGHELHAWRLSTVPEGLSTASQSRGAPFALELEEVPAAELSAQGF
;
A
#
# COMPACT_ATOMS: atom_id res chain seq x y z
N MET A 1 66.36 20.80 -3.04
CA MET A 1 64.98 20.30 -2.85
C MET A 1 64.33 20.32 -4.22
N SER A 2 64.28 19.18 -4.90
CA SER A 2 63.94 19.11 -6.32
C SER A 2 62.44 19.25 -6.57
N PRO A 3 62.03 19.98 -7.63
CA PRO A 3 60.63 20.22 -7.99
C PRO A 3 59.83 18.94 -8.29
N ASP A 4 60.51 17.84 -8.65
CA ASP A 4 59.88 16.54 -8.93
C ASP A 4 59.18 15.92 -7.71
N TYR A 5 59.70 16.16 -6.50
CA TYR A 5 59.09 15.65 -5.26
C TYR A 5 57.75 16.32 -4.91
N GLN A 6 57.57 17.59 -5.30
CA GLN A 6 56.32 18.31 -5.07
C GLN A 6 55.24 17.85 -6.06
N ALA A 7 55.61 17.57 -7.31
CA ALA A 7 54.70 17.04 -8.32
C ALA A 7 54.11 15.68 -7.88
N ASP A 8 54.94 14.76 -7.39
CA ASP A 8 54.49 13.43 -6.94
C ASP A 8 53.55 13.49 -5.72
N TYR A 9 53.80 14.41 -4.78
CA TYR A 9 52.94 14.61 -3.61
C TYR A 9 51.54 15.08 -4.02
N TRP A 10 51.46 16.05 -4.94
CA TRP A 10 50.20 16.58 -5.45
C TRP A 10 49.42 15.54 -6.26
N VAL A 11 50.10 14.75 -7.10
CA VAL A 11 49.48 13.67 -7.87
C VAL A 11 48.91 12.58 -6.94
N ARG A 12 49.65 12.19 -5.90
CA ARG A 12 49.20 11.16 -4.94
C ARG A 12 47.99 11.63 -4.13
N ARG A 13 47.96 12.91 -3.73
CA ARG A 13 46.85 13.52 -3.00
C ARG A 13 45.62 13.72 -3.89
N ALA A 14 45.80 14.17 -5.14
CA ALA A 14 44.73 14.26 -6.13
C ALA A 14 44.11 12.89 -6.42
N ARG A 15 44.92 11.83 -6.51
CA ARG A 15 44.43 10.46 -6.71
C ARG A 15 43.61 9.98 -5.50
N LEU A 16 44.08 10.22 -4.28
CA LEU A 16 43.31 9.91 -3.05
C LEU A 16 41.98 10.67 -2.98
N PHE A 17 41.97 11.95 -3.34
CA PHE A 17 40.73 12.72 -3.44
C PHE A 17 39.81 12.17 -4.53
N GLY A 18 40.34 11.81 -5.70
CA GLY A 18 39.56 11.19 -6.77
C GLY A 18 38.91 9.87 -6.33
N TRP A 19 39.67 9.00 -5.67
CA TRP A 19 39.12 7.77 -5.08
C TRP A 19 38.08 8.04 -4.00
N GLY A 20 38.32 9.01 -3.13
CA GLY A 20 37.36 9.43 -2.10
C GLY A 20 36.05 9.93 -2.73
N LEU A 21 36.14 10.73 -3.79
CA LEU A 21 34.99 11.29 -4.50
C LEU A 21 34.20 10.19 -5.23
N ILE A 22 34.89 9.25 -5.86
CA ILE A 22 34.26 8.06 -6.47
C ILE A 22 33.54 7.23 -5.40
N LEU A 23 34.17 7.02 -4.24
CA LEU A 23 33.58 6.23 -3.16
C LEU A 23 32.34 6.93 -2.57
N VAL A 24 32.38 8.26 -2.40
CA VAL A 24 31.23 9.06 -1.98
C VAL A 24 30.10 9.00 -3.00
N MET A 25 30.40 9.12 -4.30
CA MET A 25 29.39 8.98 -5.35
C MET A 25 28.79 7.57 -5.37
N ALA A 26 29.62 6.53 -5.25
CA ALA A 26 29.16 5.15 -5.19
C ALA A 26 28.25 4.92 -3.97
N LEU A 27 28.62 5.45 -2.80
CA LEU A 27 27.81 5.37 -1.59
C LEU A 27 26.45 6.08 -1.76
N ALA A 28 26.45 7.28 -2.36
CA ALA A 28 25.23 8.02 -2.64
C ALA A 28 24.30 7.22 -3.58
N VAL A 29 24.84 6.59 -4.62
CA VAL A 29 24.09 5.73 -5.53
C VAL A 29 23.50 4.51 -4.82
N VAL A 30 24.30 3.82 -3.99
CA VAL A 30 23.82 2.65 -3.23
C VAL A 30 22.70 3.03 -2.27
N LEU A 31 22.82 4.17 -1.57
CA LEU A 31 21.78 4.67 -0.68
C LEU A 31 20.50 5.03 -1.44
N ALA A 32 20.62 5.70 -2.58
CA ALA A 32 19.48 6.06 -3.42
C ALA A 32 18.74 4.81 -3.96
N LEU A 33 19.50 3.80 -4.39
CA LEU A 33 18.94 2.51 -4.83
C LEU A 33 18.27 1.77 -3.67
N GLY A 34 18.90 1.71 -2.49
CA GLY A 34 18.32 1.07 -1.31
C GLY A 34 16.98 1.70 -0.91
N TRP A 35 16.88 3.03 -0.98
CA TRP A 35 15.62 3.74 -0.72
C TRP A 35 14.53 3.37 -1.74
N LYS A 36 14.85 3.39 -3.04
CA LYS A 36 13.90 3.01 -4.09
C LYS A 36 13.48 1.54 -4.01
N ILE A 37 14.36 0.64 -3.61
CA ILE A 37 14.02 -0.77 -3.38
C ILE A 37 13.03 -0.90 -2.21
N ALA A 38 13.25 -0.19 -1.10
CA ALA A 38 12.34 -0.21 0.04
C ALA A 38 10.94 0.29 -0.35
N GLU A 39 10.86 1.41 -1.06
CA GLU A 39 9.62 1.98 -1.60
C GLU A 39 8.87 0.99 -2.50
N VAL A 40 9.54 0.43 -3.50
CA VAL A 40 8.91 -0.53 -4.43
C VAL A 40 8.49 -1.80 -3.71
N SER A 41 9.26 -2.26 -2.73
CA SER A 41 8.90 -3.44 -1.94
C SER A 41 7.65 -3.21 -1.10
N GLU A 42 7.48 -2.02 -0.53
CA GLU A 42 6.30 -1.66 0.25
C GLU A 42 5.06 -1.57 -0.65
N LEU A 43 5.17 -0.93 -1.82
CA LEU A 43 4.08 -0.86 -2.79
C LEU A 43 3.65 -2.27 -3.24
N ARG A 44 4.60 -3.15 -3.54
CA ARG A 44 4.29 -4.55 -3.91
C ARG A 44 3.64 -5.32 -2.77
N ALA A 45 4.08 -5.12 -1.53
CA ALA A 45 3.49 -5.77 -0.37
C ALA A 45 2.06 -5.26 -0.11
N MET A 46 1.82 -3.97 -0.32
CA MET A 46 0.50 -3.34 -0.24
C MET A 46 -0.44 -3.89 -1.33
N ASP A 47 0.01 -3.93 -2.59
CA ASP A 47 -0.79 -4.46 -3.70
C ASP A 47 -1.12 -5.94 -3.52
N ALA A 48 -0.13 -6.74 -3.09
CA ALA A 48 -0.35 -8.15 -2.77
C ALA A 48 -1.40 -8.30 -1.66
N THR A 49 -1.30 -7.49 -0.60
CA THR A 49 -2.30 -7.47 0.48
C THR A 49 -3.69 -7.17 -0.05
N ARG A 50 -3.83 -6.10 -0.82
CA ARG A 50 -5.12 -5.70 -1.41
C ARG A 50 -5.70 -6.82 -2.26
N ALA A 51 -4.89 -7.43 -3.13
CA ALA A 51 -5.32 -8.53 -3.99
C ALA A 51 -5.74 -9.75 -3.17
N HIS A 52 -5.00 -10.10 -2.11
CA HIS A 52 -5.37 -11.18 -1.20
C HIS A 52 -6.66 -10.88 -0.43
N LEU A 53 -6.87 -9.64 0.04
CA LEU A 53 -8.12 -9.22 0.67
C LEU A 53 -9.30 -9.35 -0.30
N ALA A 54 -9.16 -8.88 -1.53
CA ALA A 54 -10.22 -9.01 -2.54
C ALA A 54 -10.55 -10.48 -2.86
N ALA A 55 -9.53 -11.32 -3.09
CA ALA A 55 -9.71 -12.74 -3.41
C ALA A 55 -10.32 -13.54 -2.24
N SER A 56 -9.97 -13.20 -1.01
CA SER A 56 -10.51 -13.87 0.17
C SER A 56 -11.92 -13.41 0.52
N LEU A 57 -12.24 -12.13 0.30
CA LEU A 57 -13.61 -11.61 0.40
C LEU A 57 -14.52 -12.22 -0.67
N SER A 58 -14.05 -12.36 -1.93
CA SER A 58 -14.83 -13.02 -2.97
C SER A 58 -15.04 -14.52 -2.68
N GLY A 59 -14.02 -15.22 -2.16
CA GLY A 59 -14.15 -16.61 -1.70
C GLY A 59 -15.14 -16.78 -0.56
N LEU A 60 -15.06 -15.93 0.49
CA LEU A 60 -16.01 -15.94 1.61
C LEU A 60 -17.43 -15.67 1.15
N ALA A 61 -17.58 -14.74 0.22
CA ALA A 61 -18.87 -14.41 -0.31
C ALA A 61 -19.40 -15.64 -1.08
N ALA A 62 -18.62 -16.27 -1.97
CA ALA A 62 -19.03 -17.47 -2.71
C ALA A 62 -19.47 -18.62 -1.78
N GLU A 63 -18.79 -18.81 -0.65
CA GLU A 63 -19.20 -19.78 0.38
C GLU A 63 -20.57 -19.47 1.02
N GLN A 64 -20.88 -18.20 1.24
CA GLN A 64 -22.18 -17.80 1.82
C GLN A 64 -23.31 -17.93 0.80
N MET A 65 -23.02 -17.66 -0.48
CA MET A 65 -23.92 -17.96 -1.60
C MET A 65 -24.27 -19.44 -1.67
N ALA A 66 -23.27 -20.32 -1.55
CA ALA A 66 -23.49 -21.76 -1.51
C ALA A 66 -24.34 -22.20 -0.30
N LYS A 67 -24.37 -21.38 0.76
CA LYS A 67 -25.21 -21.57 1.96
C LYS A 67 -26.57 -20.87 1.87
N ASP A 68 -26.94 -20.37 0.68
CA ASP A 68 -28.20 -19.68 0.39
C ASP A 68 -28.44 -18.45 1.29
N ARG A 69 -27.36 -17.85 1.81
CA ARG A 69 -27.43 -16.61 2.60
C ARG A 69 -27.14 -15.42 1.70
N VAL A 70 -28.11 -14.51 1.60
CA VAL A 70 -27.94 -13.22 0.94
C VAL A 70 -26.97 -12.38 1.78
N LEU A 71 -25.86 -11.94 1.17
CA LEU A 71 -24.96 -10.95 1.78
C LEU A 71 -25.69 -9.59 1.79
N ASP A 72 -26.18 -9.23 2.97
CA ASP A 72 -26.94 -8.01 3.20
C ASP A 72 -26.04 -6.77 3.34
N GLU A 73 -26.59 -5.56 3.25
CA GLU A 73 -25.86 -4.28 3.44
C GLU A 73 -25.13 -4.21 4.80
N ALA A 74 -25.64 -4.92 5.81
CA ALA A 74 -24.99 -5.08 7.10
C ALA A 74 -23.59 -5.73 7.01
N TRP A 75 -23.34 -6.52 5.97
CA TRP A 75 -22.07 -7.19 5.74
C TRP A 75 -20.98 -6.21 5.28
N LYS A 76 -21.34 -5.17 4.52
CA LYS A 76 -20.39 -4.11 4.10
C LYS A 76 -19.83 -3.33 5.28
N ARG A 77 -20.58 -3.24 6.38
CA ARG A 77 -20.14 -2.58 7.62
C ARG A 77 -19.29 -3.47 8.53
N LYS A 78 -19.27 -4.78 8.28
CA LYS A 78 -18.44 -5.71 9.04
C LYS A 78 -16.99 -5.56 8.61
N ASN A 79 -16.11 -5.65 9.60
CA ASN A 79 -14.69 -5.54 9.41
C ASN A 79 -14.17 -6.71 8.56
N PRO A 80 -13.63 -6.45 7.35
CA PRO A 80 -13.18 -7.49 6.45
C PRO A 80 -12.02 -8.29 7.06
N PHE A 81 -11.15 -7.66 7.87
CA PHE A 81 -10.02 -8.34 8.51
C PHE A 81 -10.45 -9.35 9.58
N VAL A 82 -11.61 -9.16 10.21
CA VAL A 82 -12.16 -10.09 11.21
C VAL A 82 -12.91 -11.25 10.55
N LEU A 83 -13.43 -11.03 9.34
CA LEU A 83 -14.13 -12.07 8.56
C LEU A 83 -13.15 -13.08 7.95
N LEU A 84 -11.89 -12.67 7.77
CA LEU A 84 -10.83 -13.51 7.24
C LEU A 84 -10.31 -14.48 8.29
N ARG A 85 -10.11 -15.74 7.87
CA ARG A 85 -9.49 -16.77 8.75
C ARG A 85 -8.02 -16.46 9.07
N TRP A 86 -7.37 -15.61 8.29
CA TRP A 86 -5.99 -15.19 8.49
C TRP A 86 -5.96 -13.70 8.80
N GLN A 87 -5.51 -13.36 10.00
CA GLN A 87 -5.37 -11.98 10.46
C GLN A 87 -4.02 -11.46 10.00
N GLN A 88 -4.03 -10.35 9.26
CA GLN A 88 -2.80 -9.77 8.74
C GLN A 88 -1.98 -9.14 9.87
N ASP A 89 -0.69 -9.44 9.94
CA ASP A 89 0.21 -8.95 11.00
C ASP A 89 0.30 -7.42 11.09
N ASN A 90 0.08 -6.74 9.96
CA ASN A 90 0.12 -5.28 9.86
C ASN A 90 -1.25 -4.62 10.09
N TYR A 91 -2.26 -5.37 10.55
CA TYR A 91 -3.58 -4.83 10.88
C TYR A 91 -3.57 -4.20 12.27
N CYS A 92 -3.81 -2.89 12.33
CA CYS A 92 -3.66 -2.08 13.55
C CYS A 92 -5.01 -1.70 14.18
N GLY A 93 -6.13 -2.18 13.64
CA GLY A 93 -7.46 -2.07 14.24
C GLY A 93 -8.46 -1.22 13.46
N GLU A 94 -9.54 -0.86 14.13
CA GLU A 94 -10.56 0.03 13.59
C GLU A 94 -10.21 1.48 13.94
N LEU A 95 -10.32 2.37 12.95
CA LEU A 95 -10.02 3.78 13.14
C LEU A 95 -11.32 4.58 13.09
N ALA A 96 -11.51 5.43 14.10
CA ALA A 96 -12.60 6.39 14.11
C ALA A 96 -12.38 7.45 13.01
N ALA A 97 -13.48 8.04 12.52
CA ALA A 97 -13.40 9.14 11.55
C ALA A 97 -12.48 10.26 12.09
N ARG A 98 -11.52 10.71 11.27
CA ARG A 98 -10.47 11.70 11.58
C ARG A 98 -9.33 11.24 12.51
N GLY A 99 -9.17 9.94 12.78
CA GLY A 99 -7.97 9.44 13.45
C GLY A 99 -6.73 9.55 12.54
N GLU A 100 -5.54 9.83 13.08
CA GLU A 100 -4.32 9.79 12.26
C GLU A 100 -3.82 8.33 12.09
N PRO A 101 -3.80 7.77 10.87
CA PRO A 101 -3.27 6.43 10.64
C PRO A 101 -1.74 6.43 10.77
N ARG A 102 -1.22 5.42 11.50
CA ARG A 102 0.22 5.15 11.58
C ARG A 102 0.75 4.56 10.27
N THR A 103 2.03 4.81 9.98
CA THR A 103 2.70 4.30 8.79
C THR A 103 2.98 2.79 8.88
N GLY A 104 2.75 2.07 7.79
CA GLY A 104 2.83 0.62 7.64
C GLY A 104 1.75 -0.16 8.40
N CYS A 105 0.62 0.48 8.68
CA CYS A 105 -0.52 -0.13 9.36
C CYS A 105 -1.76 -0.10 8.46
N TRP A 106 -2.50 -1.20 8.46
CA TRP A 106 -3.83 -1.30 7.88
C TRP A 106 -4.90 -0.98 8.94
N TYR A 107 -5.87 -0.15 8.56
CA TYR A 107 -6.99 0.22 9.42
C TYR A 107 -8.33 -0.01 8.71
N TRP A 108 -9.37 -0.31 9.48
CA TRP A 108 -10.75 -0.40 9.00
C TRP A 108 -11.57 0.79 9.49
N LEU A 109 -12.31 1.44 8.58
CA LEU A 109 -13.25 2.52 8.87
C LEU A 109 -14.69 1.99 8.72
N PRO A 110 -15.36 1.61 9.82
CA PRO A 110 -16.69 1.00 9.76
C PRO A 110 -17.77 1.96 9.25
N GLN A 111 -17.62 3.27 9.46
CA GLN A 111 -18.62 4.26 9.05
C GLN A 111 -18.78 4.36 7.52
N GLN A 112 -17.70 4.14 6.79
CA GLN A 112 -17.63 4.35 5.34
C GLN A 112 -17.36 3.06 4.57
N ALA A 113 -17.15 1.94 5.28
CA ALA A 113 -16.69 0.67 4.73
C ALA A 113 -15.36 0.82 3.96
N TRP A 114 -14.42 1.57 4.52
CA TRP A 114 -13.11 1.83 3.90
C TRP A 114 -12.00 1.10 4.62
N VAL A 115 -11.05 0.60 3.84
CA VAL A 115 -9.76 0.12 4.31
C VAL A 115 -8.73 1.22 4.07
N LEU A 116 -7.94 1.58 5.09
CA LEU A 116 -6.86 2.56 4.97
C LEU A 116 -5.51 1.88 5.14
N TYR A 117 -4.52 2.33 4.39
CA TYR A 117 -3.12 2.00 4.59
C TYR A 117 -2.26 3.24 4.40
N ARG A 118 -1.36 3.51 5.35
CA ARG A 118 -0.39 4.60 5.19
C ARG A 118 1.00 4.03 4.89
N THR A 119 1.61 4.38 3.77
CA THR A 119 2.99 3.94 3.43
C THR A 119 4.03 4.56 4.37
N ARG A 120 5.12 3.84 4.61
CA ARG A 120 6.30 4.32 5.37
C ARG A 120 7.27 5.06 4.47
N PHE A 121 7.43 4.57 3.25
CA PHE A 121 8.30 5.13 2.24
C PHE A 121 7.43 5.86 1.21
N ALA A 122 7.11 7.11 1.51
CA ALA A 122 6.47 8.01 0.56
C ALA A 122 7.49 8.45 -0.50
N ASP A 123 7.01 8.62 -1.72
CA ASP A 123 7.74 9.27 -2.81
C ASP A 123 8.12 10.69 -2.31
N GLY A 124 9.36 10.90 -1.85
CA GLY A 124 9.78 12.07 -1.06
C GLY A 124 9.67 13.44 -1.76
N TRP A 125 9.07 13.46 -2.95
CA TRP A 125 8.82 14.60 -3.82
C TRP A 125 7.33 14.89 -4.01
N LYS A 126 6.44 13.95 -3.66
CA LYS A 126 4.99 14.14 -3.72
C LYS A 126 4.51 14.39 -2.28
N GLY A 127 4.02 15.61 -2.03
CA GLY A 127 3.74 16.12 -0.69
C GLY A 127 2.80 15.28 0.19
N ARG A 128 2.61 15.74 1.44
CA ARG A 128 1.71 15.14 2.44
C ARG A 128 0.34 14.85 1.82
N GLY A 129 -0.01 13.58 1.68
CA GLY A 129 -1.26 13.12 1.08
C GLY A 129 -1.11 11.84 0.26
N HIS A 130 0.03 11.64 -0.42
CA HIS A 130 0.30 10.39 -1.14
C HIS A 130 0.74 9.22 -0.25
N GLU A 131 0.90 9.48 1.04
CA GLU A 131 1.18 8.44 2.03
C GLU A 131 -0.04 7.61 2.35
N LEU A 132 -1.25 8.17 2.27
CA LEU A 132 -2.46 7.52 2.70
C LEU A 132 -3.24 6.99 1.51
N HIS A 133 -3.35 5.67 1.44
CA HIS A 133 -4.17 4.95 0.48
C HIS A 133 -5.46 4.49 1.16
N ALA A 134 -6.56 4.63 0.45
CA ALA A 134 -7.86 4.20 0.93
C ALA A 134 -8.57 3.40 -0.15
N TRP A 135 -9.22 2.33 0.26
CA TRP A 135 -10.03 1.50 -0.62
C TRP A 135 -11.43 1.34 -0.04
N ARG A 136 -12.44 1.63 -0.85
CA ARG A 136 -13.83 1.40 -0.50
C ARG A 136 -14.18 -0.05 -0.84
N LEU A 137 -14.87 -0.73 0.07
CA LEU A 137 -15.54 -1.99 -0.25
C LEU A 137 -16.73 -1.67 -1.14
N SER A 138 -16.61 -1.93 -2.45
CA SER A 138 -17.73 -1.84 -3.38
C SER A 138 -18.17 -3.24 -3.82
N THR A 139 -19.47 -3.42 -3.98
CA THR A 139 -20.03 -4.62 -4.61
C THR A 139 -20.11 -4.34 -6.10
N VAL A 140 -19.28 -4.99 -6.89
CA VAL A 140 -19.44 -4.97 -8.35
C VAL A 140 -20.41 -6.09 -8.69
N PRO A 141 -21.62 -5.77 -9.20
CA PRO A 141 -22.44 -6.79 -9.82
C PRO A 141 -21.69 -7.22 -11.08
N GLU A 142 -21.30 -8.49 -11.18
CA GLU A 142 -20.82 -9.02 -12.46
C GLU A 142 -21.98 -9.00 -13.45
N GLY A 143 -22.10 -7.89 -14.18
CA GLY A 143 -22.95 -7.73 -15.34
C GLY A 143 -22.38 -8.50 -16.52
N LEU A 144 -22.34 -9.82 -16.44
CA LEU A 144 -22.30 -10.70 -17.61
C LEU A 144 -23.70 -11.26 -17.82
N SER A 145 -24.37 -10.77 -18.87
CA SER A 145 -25.74 -11.06 -19.29
C SER A 145 -26.04 -12.53 -19.66
N THR A 146 -25.36 -13.52 -19.08
CA THR A 146 -25.53 -14.94 -19.43
C THR A 146 -26.03 -15.84 -18.29
N ALA A 147 -26.26 -15.33 -17.08
CA ALA A 147 -26.78 -16.14 -15.97
C ALA A 147 -28.22 -15.73 -15.58
N SER A 148 -29.18 -15.92 -16.49
CA SER A 148 -30.62 -15.74 -16.24
C SER A 148 -31.25 -16.87 -15.39
N GLN A 149 -30.47 -17.61 -14.60
CA GLN A 149 -30.99 -18.78 -13.85
C GLN A 149 -30.51 -18.95 -12.40
N SER A 150 -29.92 -17.95 -11.76
CA SER A 150 -29.61 -18.01 -10.33
C SER A 150 -30.29 -16.87 -9.57
N ARG A 151 -31.11 -17.21 -8.58
CA ARG A 151 -31.82 -16.30 -7.66
C ARG A 151 -30.89 -15.59 -6.65
N GLY A 152 -29.57 -15.64 -6.85
CA GLY A 152 -28.57 -14.85 -6.14
C GLY A 152 -27.58 -14.29 -7.15
N ALA A 153 -27.55 -12.97 -7.31
CA ALA A 153 -26.65 -12.30 -8.24
C ALA A 153 -25.19 -12.49 -7.81
N PRO A 154 -24.29 -13.04 -8.65
CA PRO A 154 -22.87 -13.24 -8.31
C PRO A 154 -22.25 -11.90 -7.90
N PHE A 155 -21.67 -11.86 -6.69
CA PHE A 155 -21.01 -10.68 -6.15
C PHE A 155 -19.49 -10.83 -6.32
N ALA A 156 -18.83 -9.74 -6.67
CA ALA A 156 -17.40 -9.56 -6.45
C ALA A 156 -17.24 -8.35 -5.54
N LEU A 157 -16.51 -8.51 -4.43
CA LEU A 157 -16.11 -7.40 -3.57
C LEU A 157 -14.82 -6.83 -4.14
N GLU A 158 -14.91 -5.67 -4.77
CA GLU A 158 -13.74 -4.94 -5.25
C GLU A 158 -13.34 -3.87 -4.24
N LEU A 159 -12.03 -3.71 -4.07
CA LEU A 159 -11.44 -2.61 -3.32
C LEU A 159 -11.18 -1.48 -4.31
N GLU A 160 -12.12 -0.54 -4.42
CA GLU A 160 -11.99 0.63 -5.30
C GLU A 160 -11.14 1.70 -4.62
N GLU A 161 -10.15 2.26 -5.31
CA GLU A 161 -9.30 3.32 -4.77
C GLU A 161 -10.12 4.60 -4.54
N VAL A 162 -10.08 5.12 -3.32
CA VAL A 162 -10.71 6.38 -2.97
C VAL A 162 -9.75 7.52 -3.34
N PRO A 163 -10.17 8.48 -4.19
CA PRO A 163 -9.31 9.58 -4.58
C PRO A 163 -8.95 10.47 -3.38
N ALA A 164 -7.75 11.05 -3.41
CA ALA A 164 -7.24 11.92 -2.33
C ALA A 164 -8.15 13.12 -1.99
N ALA A 165 -8.98 13.57 -2.93
CA ALA A 165 -9.99 14.60 -2.71
C ALA A 165 -11.11 14.15 -1.76
N GLU A 166 -11.52 12.89 -1.83
CA GLU A 166 -12.53 12.33 -0.91
C GLU A 166 -11.94 12.02 0.46
N LEU A 167 -10.66 11.61 0.53
CA LEU A 167 -9.93 11.43 1.79
C LEU A 167 -9.82 12.75 2.57
N SER A 168 -9.40 13.82 1.89
CA SER A 168 -9.29 15.15 2.49
C SER A 168 -10.65 15.73 2.91
N ALA A 169 -11.72 15.48 2.15
CA ALA A 169 -13.08 15.86 2.55
C ALA A 169 -13.55 15.16 3.84
N GLN A 170 -13.05 13.96 4.13
CA GLN A 170 -13.33 13.20 5.35
C GLN A 170 -12.43 13.60 6.54
N GLY A 171 -11.46 14.50 6.31
CA GLY A 171 -10.54 15.01 7.32
C GLY A 171 -9.28 14.17 7.52
N PHE A 172 -8.81 13.50 6.46
CA PHE A 172 -7.54 12.76 6.42
C PHE A 172 -6.51 13.41 5.49
#